data_AF-A0A829VVY7-F1
#
_entry.id   AF-A0A829VVY7-F1
#
_cell.length_a   1.000
_cell.length_b   1.000
_cell.length_c   1.000
_cell.angle_alpha   90.00
_cell.angle_beta   90.00
_cell.angle_gamma   90.00
#
_symmetry.space_group_name_H-M   'P 1'
#
loop_
_entity.id
_entity.type
_entity.pdbx_description
1 polymer ?
#
loop_
_entity_poly.entity_id
_entity_poly.type
_entity_poly.pdbx_seq_one_letter_code
_entity_poly.pdbx_strand_id
1 'polypeptide(L)' 'MVDDNGYDIRDYKAVMDVFGAMEDFDRLPAEIHQKGMKLVMDLVVNHTSDEHAWFVESRRSPDNPYRDYYIWKDTT' A
#
# COMPACT_ATOMS: atom_id res chain seq x y z
N MET A 1 15.13 -1.65 -3.13
CA MET A 1 15.15 -0.32 -3.76
C MET A 1 13.74 0.24 -3.61
N VAL A 2 13.56 1.54 -3.41
CA VAL A 2 12.22 2.13 -3.35
C VAL A 2 11.72 2.21 -4.78
N ASP A 3 10.80 1.34 -5.15
CA ASP A 3 10.13 1.44 -6.45
C ASP A 3 9.11 2.60 -6.37
N ASP A 4 9.13 3.46 -7.39
CA ASP A 4 8.26 4.64 -7.56
C ASP A 4 8.13 5.59 -6.35
N ASN A 5 9.23 5.91 -5.65
CA ASN A 5 9.26 6.84 -4.50
C ASN A 5 8.26 6.52 -3.37
N GLY A 6 7.82 5.27 -3.25
CA GLY A 6 6.85 4.83 -2.23
C GLY A 6 5.39 4.91 -2.65
N TYR A 7 5.09 5.16 -3.92
CA TYR A 7 3.74 5.01 -4.49
C TYR A 7 3.45 3.56 -4.89
N ASP A 8 4.48 2.72 -4.96
CA ASP A 8 4.34 1.28 -5.19
C ASP A 8 4.04 0.51 -3.90
N ILE A 9 2.78 0.57 -3.45
CA ILE A 9 2.38 0.06 -2.13
C ILE A 9 2.34 -1.46 -2.09
N ARG A 10 3.12 -2.06 -1.17
CA ARG A 10 3.18 -3.51 -0.89
C ARG A 10 2.28 -3.95 0.27
N ASP A 11 2.07 -3.06 1.24
CA ASP A 11 1.13 -3.25 2.35
C ASP A 11 0.54 -1.90 2.78
N TYR A 12 -0.77 -1.74 2.58
CA TYR A 12 -1.52 -0.53 2.96
C TYR A 12 -1.61 -0.29 4.48
N LYS A 13 -1.24 -1.27 5.30
CA LYS A 13 -1.36 -1.22 6.76
C LYS A 13 -0.02 -1.11 7.47
N ALA A 14 1.08 -1.04 6.73
CA ALA A 14 2.41 -0.91 7.28
C ALA A 14 3.00 0.48 7.01
N VAL A 15 3.90 0.92 7.89
CA VAL A 15 4.75 2.09 7.66
C VAL A 15 6.01 1.62 6.97
N MET A 16 6.52 2.42 6.02
CA MET A 16 7.79 2.11 5.36
C MET A 16 8.95 2.24 6.35
N ASP A 17 9.83 1.24 6.41
CA ASP A 17 10.93 1.18 7.40
C ASP A 17 11.80 2.44 7.45
N VAL A 18 11.98 3.14 6.33
CA VAL A 18 12.76 4.39 6.25
C VAL A 18 12.11 5.56 6.98
N PHE A 19 10.80 5.50 7.24
CA PHE A 19 10.03 6.50 7.98
C PHE A 19 9.86 6.15 9.46
N GLY A 20 10.25 4.95 9.88
CA GLY A 20 10.15 4.49 11.26
C GLY A 20 9.19 3.32 11.43
N ALA A 21 8.83 3.04 12.68
CA ALA A 21 7.94 1.94 13.01
C ALA A 21 6.47 2.40 13.08
N MET A 22 5.53 1.45 13.19
CA MET A 22 4.11 1.79 13.36
C MET A 22 3.89 2.60 14.65
N GLU A 23 4.66 2.33 15.70
CA GLU A 23 4.60 3.07 16.96
C GLU A 23 5.00 4.55 16.80
N ASP A 24 5.91 4.86 15.87
CA ASP A 24 6.25 6.24 15.52
C ASP A 24 5.09 6.92 14.80
N PHE A 25 4.43 6.18 13.89
CA PHE A 25 3.23 6.67 13.24
C PHE A 25 2.08 6.86 14.22
N ASP A 26 1.87 6.02 15.23
CA ASP A 26 0.81 6.21 16.24
C ASP A 26 1.03 7.47 17.09
N ARG A 27 2.29 7.81 17.37
CA ARG A 27 2.66 9.01 18.13
C ARG A 27 2.40 10.29 17.33
N LEU A 28 2.62 10.28 16.02
CA LEU A 28 2.49 11.46 15.15
C LEU A 28 1.09 12.12 15.18
N PRO A 29 -0.04 11.45 14.87
CA PRO A 29 -1.37 12.03 14.89
C PRO A 29 -1.77 12.40 16.31
N ALA A 30 -1.32 11.67 17.34
CA ALA A 30 -1.58 12.03 18.73
C ALA A 30 -0.99 13.41 19.07
N GLU A 31 0.27 13.67 18.73
CA GLU A 31 0.92 14.95 18.96
C GLU A 31 0.37 16.07 18.05
N ILE A 32 0.04 15.77 16.79
CA ILE A 32 -0.61 16.71 15.86
C ILE A 32 -1.96 17.18 16.42
N HIS A 33 -2.79 16.23 16.89
CA HIS A 33 -4.12 16.54 17.42
C HIS A 33 -4.05 17.31 18.74
N GLN A 34 -3.08 17.04 19.62
CA GLN A 34 -2.84 17.84 20.83
C GLN A 34 -2.55 19.31 20.52
N LYS A 35 -1.98 19.60 19.35
CA LYS A 35 -1.69 20.96 18.87
C LYS A 35 -2.86 21.59 18.10
N GLY A 36 -4.03 20.96 18.07
CA GLY A 36 -5.21 21.44 17.34
C GLY A 36 -5.08 21.36 15.81
N MET A 37 -4.05 20.66 15.31
CA MET A 37 -3.83 20.47 13.88
C MET A 37 -4.57 19.23 13.37
N LYS A 38 -4.60 19.04 12.04
CA LYS A 38 -5.16 17.87 11.36
C LYS A 38 -4.11 17.25 10.45
N LEU A 39 -4.16 15.92 10.32
CA LEU A 39 -3.32 15.16 9.42
C LEU A 39 -4.14 14.74 8.19
N VAL A 40 -3.59 14.96 7.01
CA VAL A 40 -4.10 14.45 5.73
C VAL A 40 -2.99 13.60 5.12
N MET A 41 -3.35 12.45 4.59
CA MET A 41 -2.42 11.50 3.97
C MET A 41 -2.85 11.23 2.53
N ASP A 42 -1.87 10.95 1.67
CA ASP A 42 -2.14 10.45 0.34
C ASP A 42 -2.63 8.99 0.41
N LEU A 43 -3.56 8.65 -0.47
CA LEU A 43 -4.12 7.31 -0.61
C LEU A 43 -4.03 6.87 -2.08
N VAL A 44 -3.14 5.93 -2.36
CA VAL A 44 -2.88 5.41 -3.71
C VAL A 44 -3.66 4.11 -3.91
N VAL A 45 -4.84 4.19 -4.54
CA VAL A 45 -5.73 3.03 -4.76
C VAL A 45 -5.89 2.64 -6.22
N ASN A 46 -5.25 3.37 -7.13
CA ASN A 46 -5.32 3.06 -8.55
C ASN A 46 -4.49 1.81 -8.91
N HIS A 47 -3.40 1.57 -8.20
CA HIS A 47 -2.48 0.44 -8.43
C HIS A 47 -1.79 0.05 -7.13
N THR A 48 -1.20 -1.15 -7.12
CA THR A 48 -0.32 -1.67 -6.05
C THR A 48 0.96 -2.22 -6.67
N SER A 49 1.95 -2.49 -5.81
CA SER A 49 3.15 -3.23 -6.19
C SER A 49 2.85 -4.62 -6.71
N ASP A 50 3.73 -5.11 -7.58
CA ASP A 50 3.74 -6.51 -8.04
C ASP A 50 4.18 -7.48 -6.92
N GLU A 51 4.74 -6.95 -5.83
CA GLU A 51 4.99 -7.69 -4.60
C GLU A 51 3.79 -7.67 -3.63
N HIS A 52 2.74 -6.88 -3.90
CA HIS A 52 1.55 -6.84 -3.04
C HIS A 52 0.88 -8.22 -3.01
N ALA A 53 0.43 -8.66 -1.83
CA ALA A 53 -0.16 -9.99 -1.64
C ALA A 53 -1.32 -10.28 -2.62
N TRP A 54 -2.15 -9.27 -2.89
CA TRP A 54 -3.22 -9.38 -3.89
C TRP A 54 -2.69 -9.68 -5.29
N PHE A 55 -1.62 -9.01 -5.75
CA PHE A 55 -1.06 -9.27 -7.07
C PHE A 55 -0.44 -10.66 -7.13
N VAL A 56 0.31 -11.02 -6.09
CA VAL A 56 0.93 -12.35 -5.94
C VAL A 56 -0.13 -13.45 -5.96
N GLU A 57 -1.29 -13.28 -5.33
CA GLU A 57 -2.39 -14.25 -5.39
C GLU A 57 -3.10 -14.22 -6.75
N SER A 58 -3.43 -13.04 -7.27
CA SER A 58 -4.14 -12.83 -8.53
C SER A 58 -3.43 -13.47 -9.73
N ARG A 59 -2.09 -13.46 -9.74
CA ARG A 59 -1.28 -14.03 -10.82
C ARG A 59 -1.11 -15.55 -10.75
N ARG A 60 -1.53 -16.22 -9.67
CA ARG A 60 -1.32 -17.67 -9.49
C ARG A 60 -2.20 -18.53 -10.38
N SER A 61 -3.44 -18.12 -10.62
CA SER A 61 -4.41 -18.89 -11.41
C SER A 61 -5.58 -17.99 -11.86
N PRO A 62 -6.17 -18.24 -13.04
CA PRO A 62 -7.44 -17.61 -13.45
C PRO A 62 -8.61 -17.82 -12.48
N ASP A 63 -8.62 -18.91 -11.71
CA ASP A 63 -9.72 -19.24 -10.79
C ASP A 63 -9.47 -18.73 -9.35
N ASN A 64 -8.40 -17.96 -9.12
CA ASN A 64 -8.08 -17.43 -7.80
C ASN A 64 -9.10 -16.34 -7.39
N PRO A 65 -9.56 -16.27 -6.12
CA PRO A 65 -10.51 -15.24 -5.68
C PRO A 65 -10.00 -13.81 -5.84
N TYR A 66 -8.69 -13.60 -5.94
CA TYR A 66 -8.07 -12.29 -6.19
C TYR A 66 -7.87 -12.00 -7.69
N ARG A 67 -8.33 -12.86 -8.61
CA ARG A 67 -8.10 -12.70 -10.05
C ARG A 67 -8.58 -11.35 -10.58
N ASP A 68 -9.80 -10.97 -10.21
CA ASP A 68 -10.46 -9.77 -10.71
C ASP A 68 -10.00 -8.46 -10.03
N TYR A 69 -8.99 -8.54 -9.14
CA TYR A 69 -8.38 -7.34 -8.54
C TYR A 69 -7.47 -6.59 -9.55
N TYR A 70 -7.03 -7.25 -10.62
CA TYR A 70 -6.19 -6.67 -11.66
C TYR A 70 -6.74 -7.01 -13.04
N ILE A 71 -6.39 -6.18 -14.02
CA ILE A 71 -6.80 -6.39 -15.41
C ILE A 71 -5.80 -7.34 -16.07
N TRP A 72 -6.25 -8.56 -16.38
CA TRP A 72 -5.50 -9.56 -17.12
C TRP A 72 -5.99 -9.63 -18.56
N LYS A 73 -5.06 -9.70 -19.52
CA LYS A 73 -5.38 -9.79 -20.94
C LYS A 73 -4.48 -10.83 -21.62
N ASP A 74 -5.07 -11.65 -22.47
CA ASP A 74 -4.31 -12.58 -23.30
C ASP A 74 -3.44 -11.79 -24.29
N THR A 75 -2.17 -12.18 -24.37
CA THR A 75 -1.22 -11.63 -25.34
C THR A 75 -1.38 -12.38 -26.65
N THR A 76 -2.47 -12.13 -27.37
CA THR A 76 -2.59 -12.47 -28.80
C THR A 76 -1.67 -11.61 -29.63
#